data_AF-A0A524L1E4-F1
#
_entry.id   AF-A0A524L1E4-F1
#
_cell.length_a   1.000
_cell.length_b   1.000
_cell.length_c   1.000
_cell.angle_alpha   90.00
_cell.angle_beta   90.00
_cell.angle_gamma   90.00
#
_symmetry.space_group_name_H-M   'P 1'
#
loop_
_entity.id
_entity.type
_entity.pdbx_description
1 polymer ?
#
loop_
_entity_poly.entity_id
_entity_poly.type
_entity_poly.pdbx_seq_one_letter_code
_entity_poly.pdbx_strand_id
1 'polypeptide(L)'
;QGFHILLDYFIDQEEDRIGGDLNFCFYYKSNEEMLRRLEYFFHQADGSTAGLPHAQFHRMVNRGLFAIYLSDGKVEKQRAVHEMAHKILRRSGWMTRFFYVNGWLYRRIKQMQTR
;
A
#
# COMPACT_ATOMS: atom_id res chain seq x y z
N GLN A 1 5.78 2.56 -11.68
CA GLN A 1 4.76 1.74 -12.36
C GLN A 1 4.66 0.35 -11.75
N GLY A 2 5.69 -0.52 -11.79
CA GLY A 2 5.60 -1.88 -11.23
C GLY A 2 5.12 -1.97 -9.77
N PHE A 3 5.56 -1.06 -8.90
CA PHE A 3 5.07 -0.99 -7.51
C PHE A 3 3.56 -0.72 -7.40
N HIS A 4 3.03 0.19 -8.22
CA HIS A 4 1.61 0.56 -8.19
C HIS A 4 0.73 -0.59 -8.69
N ILE A 5 1.14 -1.26 -9.77
CA ILE A 5 0.45 -2.45 -10.28
C ILE A 5 0.41 -3.55 -9.23
N LEU A 6 1.56 -3.88 -8.63
CA LEU A 6 1.61 -4.95 -7.63
C LEU A 6 0.79 -4.61 -6.39
N LEU A 7 0.71 -3.34 -6.01
CA LEU A 7 -0.11 -2.87 -4.90
C LEU A 7 -1.62 -3.01 -5.19
N ASP A 8 -2.06 -2.77 -6.43
CA ASP A 8 -3.45 -2.91 -6.87
C ASP A 8 -3.92 -4.37 -6.72
N TYR A 9 -3.21 -5.29 -7.38
CA TYR A 9 -3.45 -6.73 -7.24
C TYR A 9 -3.39 -7.21 -5.79
N PHE A 10 -2.47 -6.66 -5.00
CA PHE A 10 -2.36 -7.05 -3.60
C PHE A 10 -3.58 -6.65 -2.76
N ILE A 11 -4.28 -5.57 -3.11
CA ILE A 11 -5.46 -5.10 -2.38
C ILE A 11 -6.73 -5.85 -2.81
N ASP A 12 -6.83 -6.16 -4.10
CA ASP A 12 -7.97 -6.88 -4.67
C ASP A 12 -7.84 -8.41 -4.57
N GLN A 13 -6.79 -8.93 -3.93
CA GLN A 13 -6.57 -10.37 -3.75
C GLN A 13 -7.79 -11.19 -3.31
N GLU A 14 -8.58 -10.68 -2.36
CA GLU A 14 -9.77 -11.41 -1.89
C GLU A 14 -10.90 -11.38 -2.93
N GLU A 15 -11.08 -10.24 -3.61
CA GLU A 15 -12.06 -10.06 -4.67
C GLU A 15 -11.72 -10.94 -5.87
N ASP A 16 -10.47 -10.91 -6.33
CA ASP A 16 -9.97 -11.72 -7.43
C ASP A 16 -10.03 -13.22 -7.10
N ARG A 17 -9.79 -13.61 -5.85
CA ARG A 17 -9.93 -15.00 -5.41
C ARG A 17 -11.38 -15.47 -5.50
N ILE A 18 -12.34 -14.62 -5.14
CA ILE A 18 -13.77 -14.93 -5.20
C ILE A 18 -14.25 -14.92 -6.66
N GLY A 19 -13.79 -13.96 -7.46
CA GLY A 19 -14.13 -13.81 -8.87
C GLY A 19 -13.49 -14.85 -9.79
N GLY A 20 -12.39 -15.48 -9.34
CA GLY A 20 -11.58 -16.37 -10.16
C GLY A 20 -10.68 -15.62 -11.16
N ASP A 21 -10.42 -14.35 -10.89
CA ASP A 21 -9.62 -13.48 -11.74
C ASP A 21 -8.11 -13.72 -11.56
N LEU A 22 -7.36 -13.41 -12.61
CA LEU A 22 -5.90 -13.50 -12.57
C LEU A 22 -5.34 -12.47 -11.60
N ASN A 23 -4.62 -12.92 -10.58
CA ASN A 23 -3.91 -12.04 -9.66
C ASN A 23 -2.43 -12.44 -9.55
N PHE A 24 -1.51 -11.51 -9.84
CA PHE A 24 -0.07 -11.78 -9.82
C PHE A 24 0.46 -12.19 -8.45
N CYS A 25 -0.20 -11.77 -7.37
CA CYS A 25 0.20 -12.10 -6.02
C CYS A 25 -0.01 -13.59 -5.69
N PHE A 26 -0.88 -14.31 -6.42
CA PHE A 26 -1.11 -15.75 -6.21
C PHE A 26 0.05 -16.64 -6.67
N TYR A 27 0.98 -16.09 -7.46
CA TYR A 27 2.10 -16.86 -8.02
C TYR A 27 3.38 -16.79 -7.18
N TYR A 28 3.37 -16.05 -6.06
CA TYR A 28 4.46 -16.11 -5.09
C TYR A 28 4.37 -17.40 -4.26
N LYS A 29 5.53 -17.95 -3.90
CA LYS A 29 5.59 -19.22 -3.15
C LYS A 29 5.08 -19.09 -1.71
N SER A 30 5.16 -17.90 -1.14
CA SER A 30 4.63 -17.60 0.19
C SER A 30 4.29 -16.12 0.34
N ASN A 31 3.47 -15.80 1.33
CA ASN A 31 3.15 -14.42 1.68
C ASN A 31 4.42 -13.64 2.07
N GLU A 32 5.34 -14.24 2.80
CA GLU A 32 6.60 -13.59 3.17
C GLU A 32 7.45 -13.24 1.95
N GLU A 33 7.47 -14.09 0.91
CA GLU A 33 8.16 -13.78 -0.34
C GLU A 33 7.52 -12.61 -1.07
N MET A 34 6.20 -12.64 -1.23
CA MET A 34 5.43 -11.55 -1.82
C MET A 34 5.69 -10.21 -1.11
N LEU A 35 5.59 -10.19 0.23
CA LEU A 35 5.81 -8.97 1.02
C LEU A 35 7.25 -8.45 0.87
N ARG A 36 8.26 -9.33 0.86
CA ARG A 36 9.66 -8.93 0.59
C ARG A 36 9.82 -8.31 -0.79
N ARG A 37 9.16 -8.87 -1.81
CA ARG A 37 9.23 -8.35 -3.18
C ARG A 37 8.49 -7.03 -3.32
N LEU A 38 7.35 -6.87 -2.67
CA LEU A 38 6.60 -5.62 -2.64
C LEU A 38 7.39 -4.50 -1.92
N GLU A 39 8.05 -4.80 -0.80
CA GLU A 39 8.99 -3.87 -0.14
C GLU A 39 10.16 -3.49 -1.07
N TYR A 40 10.72 -4.45 -1.80
CA TYR A 40 11.76 -4.18 -2.80
C TYR A 40 11.26 -3.23 -3.90
N PHE A 41 10.07 -3.47 -4.47
CA PHE A 41 9.49 -2.59 -5.48
C PHE A 41 9.21 -1.18 -4.94
N PHE A 42 8.77 -1.06 -3.68
CA PHE A 42 8.62 0.22 -3.01
C PHE A 42 9.95 0.98 -2.95
N HIS A 43 11.02 0.35 -2.49
CA HIS A 43 12.34 0.98 -2.41
C HIS A 43 12.90 1.37 -3.78
N GLN A 44 12.70 0.54 -4.80
CA GLN A 44 13.08 0.89 -6.17
C GLN A 44 12.28 2.07 -6.70
N ALA A 45 10.97 2.13 -6.42
CA ALA A 45 10.12 3.25 -6.80
C ALA A 45 10.53 4.56 -6.09
N ASP A 46 10.79 4.50 -4.78
CA ASP A 46 11.25 5.66 -3.99
C ASP A 46 12.65 6.13 -4.47
N GLY A 47 13.57 5.20 -4.71
CA GLY A 47 14.91 5.50 -5.25
C GLY A 47 14.88 6.10 -6.65
N SER A 48 14.01 5.58 -7.53
CA SER A 48 13.87 6.07 -8.91
C SER A 48 13.37 7.53 -8.96
N THR A 49 12.63 7.98 -7.95
CA THR A 49 12.19 9.38 -7.88
C THR A 49 13.28 10.36 -7.45
N ALA A 50 14.43 9.88 -6.95
CA ALA A 50 15.53 10.76 -6.52
C ALA A 50 16.15 11.55 -7.68
N GLY A 51 16.09 11.03 -8.90
CA GLY A 51 16.59 11.68 -10.11
C GLY A 51 15.61 12.66 -10.77
N LEU A 52 14.39 12.81 -10.24
CA LEU A 52 13.37 13.68 -10.83
C LEU A 52 13.47 15.13 -10.30
N PRO A 53 13.11 16.15 -11.11
CA PRO A 53 12.84 17.49 -10.60
C PRO A 53 11.83 17.42 -9.46
N HIS A 54 12.02 18.19 -8.40
CA HIS A 54 11.16 18.14 -7.21
C HIS A 54 11.03 16.73 -6.59
N ALA A 55 12.13 15.97 -6.52
CA ALA A 55 12.18 14.61 -5.97
C ALA A 55 11.47 14.41 -4.61
N GLN A 56 11.43 15.43 -3.74
CA GLN A 56 10.69 15.35 -2.48
C GLN A 56 9.17 15.25 -2.69
N PHE A 57 8.62 15.98 -3.66
CA PHE A 57 7.20 15.91 -4.02
C PHE A 57 6.86 14.54 -4.61
N HIS A 58 7.67 14.02 -5.54
CA HIS A 58 7.43 12.69 -6.12
C HIS A 58 7.53 11.56 -5.08
N ARG A 59 8.49 11.63 -4.15
CA ARG A 59 8.55 10.70 -3.01
C ARG A 59 7.31 10.80 -2.13
N MET A 60 6.84 12.03 -1.86
CA MET A 60 5.62 12.24 -1.09
C MET A 60 4.41 11.62 -1.79
N VAL A 61 4.27 11.75 -3.10
CA VAL A 61 3.17 11.14 -3.87
C VAL A 61 3.22 9.62 -3.78
N ASN A 62 4.38 8.99 -4.04
CA ASN A 62 4.52 7.53 -3.95
C ASN A 62 4.16 6.98 -2.56
N ARG A 63 4.63 7.65 -1.51
CA ARG A 63 4.38 7.26 -0.11
C ARG A 63 2.95 7.53 0.32
N GLY A 64 2.36 8.65 -0.14
CA GLY A 64 0.98 9.02 0.15
C GLY A 64 -0.02 8.06 -0.50
N LEU A 65 0.21 7.69 -1.76
CA LEU A 65 -0.60 6.70 -2.48
C LEU A 65 -0.62 5.37 -1.72
N PHE A 66 0.56 4.86 -1.36
CA PHE A 66 0.72 3.64 -0.57
C PHE A 66 -0.03 3.70 0.78
N ALA A 67 0.07 4.82 1.50
CA ALA A 67 -0.62 4.99 2.77
C ALA A 67 -2.15 5.01 2.62
N ILE A 68 -2.69 5.64 1.56
CA ILE A 68 -4.13 5.68 1.28
C ILE A 68 -4.64 4.27 1.02
N TYR A 69 -3.96 3.54 0.13
CA TYR A 69 -4.31 2.17 -0.24
C TYR A 69 -4.33 1.22 0.95
N LEU A 70 -3.31 1.26 1.82
CA LEU A 70 -3.25 0.42 3.02
C LEU A 70 -4.28 0.77 4.09
N SER A 71 -4.76 2.00 4.04
CA SER A 71 -5.76 2.45 4.98
C SER A 71 -7.15 1.90 4.60
N ASP A 72 -7.35 1.44 3.36
CA ASP A 72 -8.60 0.86 2.87
C ASP A 72 -9.12 -0.30 3.74
N GLY A 73 -10.44 -0.36 3.96
CA GLY A 73 -11.07 -1.36 4.80
C GLY A 73 -10.96 -2.79 4.27
N LYS A 74 -10.68 -2.97 2.96
CA LYS A 74 -10.37 -4.30 2.38
C LYS A 74 -9.12 -4.92 3.03
N VAL A 75 -8.18 -4.07 3.44
CA VAL A 75 -6.87 -4.47 3.97
C VAL A 75 -6.92 -4.85 5.45
N GLU A 76 -7.88 -4.30 6.20
CA GLU A 76 -8.02 -4.49 7.65
C GLU A 76 -8.28 -5.96 8.03
N LYS A 77 -8.86 -6.73 7.11
CA LYS A 77 -9.12 -8.17 7.29
C LYS A 77 -7.91 -9.05 6.98
N GLN A 78 -6.85 -8.49 6.41
CA GLN A 78 -5.68 -9.23 5.95
C GLN A 78 -4.45 -8.94 6.84
N ARG A 79 -4.22 -9.80 7.83
CA ARG A 79 -3.17 -9.62 8.85
C ARG A 79 -1.76 -9.41 8.26
N ALA A 80 -1.41 -10.17 7.22
CA ALA A 80 -0.10 -10.07 6.56
C ALA A 80 0.13 -8.68 5.93
N VAL A 81 -0.94 -8.06 5.43
CA VAL A 81 -0.87 -6.73 4.82
C VAL A 81 -0.66 -5.66 5.87
N HIS A 82 -1.40 -5.75 6.97
CA HIS A 82 -1.28 -4.82 8.09
C HIS A 82 0.14 -4.84 8.70
N GLU A 83 0.77 -6.01 8.80
CA GLU A 83 2.15 -6.14 9.29
C GLU A 83 3.17 -5.48 8.35
N MET A 84 3.02 -5.66 7.03
CA MET A 84 3.91 -5.01 6.05
C MET A 84 3.68 -3.51 5.99
N ALA A 85 2.42 -3.07 6.01
CA ALA A 85 2.04 -1.67 6.13
C ALA A 85 2.78 -1.01 7.29
N HIS A 86 2.74 -1.63 8.47
CA HIS A 86 3.44 -1.15 9.65
C HIS A 86 4.96 -1.13 9.48
N LYS A 87 5.57 -2.17 8.87
CA LYS A 87 7.02 -2.20 8.61
C LYS A 87 7.45 -1.07 7.68
N ILE A 88 6.71 -0.84 6.59
CA ILE A 88 7.02 0.21 5.62
C ILE A 88 6.71 1.60 6.21
N LEU A 89 5.60 1.78 6.92
CA LEU A 89 5.26 3.02 7.64
C LEU A 89 6.34 3.43 8.64
N ARG A 90 6.87 2.48 9.41
CA ARG A 90 7.97 2.71 10.35
C ARG A 90 9.24 3.19 9.67
N ARG A 91 9.50 2.72 8.44
CA ARG A 91 10.70 3.07 7.66
C ARG A 91 10.52 4.33 6.79
N SER A 92 9.28 4.70 6.45
CA SER A 92 8.98 5.73 5.43
C SER A 92 8.77 7.16 6.00
N GLY A 93 9.03 7.37 7.29
CA GLY A 93 9.03 8.69 7.92
C GLY A 93 7.64 9.29 8.20
N TRP A 94 7.64 10.49 8.80
CA TRP A 94 6.45 11.14 9.37
C TRP A 94 5.33 11.44 8.37
N MET A 95 5.65 11.72 7.10
CA MET A 95 4.67 12.02 6.05
C MET A 95 3.77 10.82 5.73
N THR A 96 4.32 9.61 5.68
CA THR A 96 3.54 8.38 5.45
C THR A 96 2.58 8.12 6.61
N ARG A 97 3.02 8.42 7.83
CA ARG A 97 2.20 8.37 9.05
C ARG A 97 1.06 9.38 9.02
N PHE A 98 1.31 10.59 8.52
CA PHE A 98 0.29 11.62 8.33
C PHE A 98 -0.81 11.15 7.38
N PHE A 99 -0.47 10.62 6.21
CA PHE A 99 -1.47 10.12 5.25
C PHE A 99 -2.26 8.93 5.79
N TYR A 100 -1.62 8.01 6.52
CA TYR A 100 -2.31 6.90 7.17
C TYR A 100 -3.35 7.39 8.19
N VAL A 101 -2.96 8.33 9.07
CA VAL A 101 -3.87 8.92 10.06
C VAL A 101 -5.00 9.69 9.40
N ASN A 102 -4.71 10.46 8.34
CA ASN A 102 -5.74 11.19 7.60
C ASN A 102 -6.72 10.26 6.90
N GLY A 103 -6.24 9.19 6.24
CA GLY A 103 -7.10 8.19 5.62
C GLY A 103 -8.00 7.50 6.64
N TRP A 104 -7.43 7.08 7.78
CA TRP A 104 -8.17 6.50 8.89
C TRP A 104 -9.24 7.45 9.44
N LEU A 105 -8.88 8.72 9.67
CA LEU A 105 -9.78 9.74 10.20
C LEU A 105 -10.92 10.04 9.23
N TYR A 106 -10.61 10.19 7.94
CA TYR A 106 -11.59 10.42 6.88
C TYR A 106 -12.65 9.32 6.85
N ARG A 107 -12.24 8.04 6.92
CA ARG A 107 -13.19 6.92 6.94
C ARG A 107 -14.02 6.87 8.22
N ARG A 108 -13.41 7.18 9.38
CA ARG A 108 -14.12 7.23 10.65
C ARG A 108 -15.21 8.32 10.65
N ILE A 109 -14.92 9.48 10.05
CA ILE A 109 -15.89 10.57 9.86
C ILE A 109 -16.98 10.17 8.86
N LYS A 110 -16.61 9.54 7.73
CA LYS A 110 -17.58 9.07 6.72
C LYS A 110 -18.55 8.01 7.28
N GLN A 111 -18.07 7.08 8.10
CA GLN A 111 -18.93 6.10 8.80
C GLN A 111 -19.90 6.75 9.79
N MET A 112 -19.53 7.88 10.41
CA MET A 112 -20.42 8.65 11.29
C MET A 112 -21.48 9.46 10.54
N GLN A 113 -21.24 9.83 9.28
CA GLN A 113 -22.22 10.52 8.42
C GLN A 113 -23.21 9.57 7.72
N THR A 114 -22.95 8.26 7.74
CA THR A 114 -23.82 7.25 7.09
C THR A 114 -24.68 6.48 8.12
N ARG A 115 -24.79 6.99 9.35
CA ARG A 115 -25.72 6.57 10.39
C ARG A 115 -26.67 7.72 10.68
#